data_AF-C0NDG9-F1
#
_entry.id   AF-C0NDG9-F1
#
_cell.length_a   1.000
_cell.length_b   1.000
_cell.length_c   1.000
_cell.angle_alpha   90.00
_cell.angle_beta   90.00
_cell.angle_gamma   90.00
#
_symmetry.space_group_name_H-M   'P 1'
#
loop_
_entity.id
_entity.type
_entity.pdbx_description
1 polymer ?
#
loop_
_entity_poly.entity_id
_entity_poly.type
_entity_poly.pdbx_seq_one_letter_code
_entity_poly.pdbx_strand_id
1 'polypeptide(L)'
;MLIDLDLAKEVGSGRSGARHQTGTMEFMAIEVLLNIDHTYWHDLESFFYVLIWQCIRRGWEKLDKLQRQPEESALRDWYTGTYQKIARSKRGDMSVDGFEDILSEFPPIFECVKPLCRFPSKDRRIIVGTPHDPKRLYSPIIKAYNDAISSIRHQK
;
A
#
# COMPACT_ATOMS: atom_id res chain seq x y z
N MET A 1 -4.86 12.60 5.52
CA MET A 1 -4.12 12.43 4.28
C MET A 1 -2.63 12.51 4.54
N LEU A 2 -2.00 11.33 4.63
CA LEU A 2 -0.54 11.17 4.75
C LEU A 2 0.14 11.04 3.37
N ILE A 3 -0.63 10.74 2.33
CA ILE A 3 -0.14 10.45 0.97
C ILE A 3 0.02 11.70 0.08
N ASP A 4 -0.74 12.77 0.33
CA ASP A 4 -0.48 14.09 -0.26
C ASP A 4 0.56 14.79 0.61
N LEU A 5 1.83 14.40 0.51
CA LEU A 5 2.88 15.00 1.35
C LEU A 5 2.98 16.52 1.12
N ASP A 6 2.65 16.98 -0.08
CA ASP A 6 2.53 18.39 -0.45
C ASP A 6 1.28 19.09 0.13
N LEU A 7 0.23 18.35 0.48
CA LEU A 7 -0.97 18.86 1.16
C LEU A 7 -1.04 18.45 2.65
N ALA A 8 -0.01 17.80 3.19
CA ALA A 8 0.03 17.36 4.57
C ALA A 8 -0.13 18.56 5.51
N LYS A 9 -1.02 18.41 6.49
CA LYS A 9 -1.38 19.49 7.43
C LYS A 9 -0.92 19.15 8.85
N GLU A 10 -0.45 20.17 9.57
CA GLU A 10 -0.04 20.06 10.97
C GLU A 10 -1.23 19.67 11.88
N VAL A 11 -0.98 18.73 12.79
CA VAL A 11 -1.97 18.23 13.75
C VAL A 11 -2.46 19.39 14.64
N GLY A 12 -3.76 19.69 14.61
CA GLY A 12 -4.39 20.72 15.44
C GLY A 12 -5.01 21.88 14.68
N SER A 13 -4.74 22.02 13.38
CA SER A 13 -5.46 22.97 12.52
C SER A 13 -6.63 22.24 11.83
N GLY A 14 -7.84 22.83 11.84
CA GLY A 14 -9.14 22.16 11.59
C GLY A 14 -9.31 21.29 10.32
N ARG A 15 -10.48 20.64 10.15
CA ARG A 15 -10.77 19.63 9.10
C ARG A 15 -10.14 19.96 7.74
N SER A 16 -9.42 19.01 7.14
CA SER A 16 -9.06 19.09 5.72
C SER A 16 -10.32 18.96 4.87
N GLY A 17 -10.48 19.81 3.86
CA GLY A 17 -11.59 19.78 2.90
C GLY A 17 -11.55 18.64 1.89
N ALA A 18 -10.79 17.58 2.15
CA ALA A 18 -10.70 16.42 1.28
C ALA A 18 -12.07 15.76 1.15
N ARG A 19 -12.67 15.93 -0.02
CA ARG A 19 -14.04 15.52 -0.34
C ARG A 19 -14.08 14.00 -0.54
N HIS A 20 -15.22 13.40 -0.20
CA HIS A 20 -15.51 11.97 0.03
C HIS A 20 -14.89 10.92 -0.92
N GLN A 21 -14.48 11.25 -2.16
CA GLN A 21 -13.78 10.32 -3.07
C GLN A 21 -12.83 11.08 -4.02
N THR A 22 -11.83 11.77 -3.48
CA THR A 22 -10.78 12.41 -4.30
C THR A 22 -9.47 11.69 -4.04
N GLY A 23 -8.83 11.15 -5.09
CA GLY A 23 -7.57 10.43 -5.00
C GLY A 23 -7.25 9.64 -6.28
N THR A 24 -5.98 9.28 -6.46
CA THR A 24 -5.56 8.37 -7.53
C THR A 24 -6.08 6.96 -7.24
N MET A 25 -6.89 6.40 -8.15
CA MET A 25 -7.60 5.12 -7.92
C MET A 25 -6.67 3.97 -7.51
N GLU A 26 -5.46 3.90 -8.10
CA GLU A 26 -4.43 2.92 -7.73
C GLU A 26 -4.17 2.85 -6.22
N PHE A 27 -4.24 3.99 -5.54
CA PHE A 27 -3.84 4.13 -4.14
C PHE A 27 -5.02 4.31 -3.19
N MET A 28 -6.25 4.43 -3.68
CA MET A 28 -7.41 4.53 -2.80
C MET A 28 -7.61 3.26 -1.98
N ALA A 29 -7.75 3.41 -0.67
CA ALA A 29 -8.14 2.33 0.24
C ALA A 29 -9.45 1.65 -0.17
N ILE A 30 -9.60 0.35 0.13
CA ILE A 30 -10.76 -0.47 -0.20
C ILE A 30 -12.04 0.13 0.36
N GLU A 31 -12.04 0.55 1.62
CA GLU A 31 -13.22 1.13 2.28
C GLU A 31 -13.60 2.49 1.69
N VAL A 32 -12.61 3.31 1.29
CA VAL A 32 -12.83 4.61 0.63
C VAL A 32 -13.46 4.43 -0.77
N LEU A 33 -13.03 3.42 -1.53
CA LEU A 33 -13.67 3.03 -2.79
C LEU A 33 -15.14 2.61 -2.60
N LEU A 34 -15.49 2.14 -1.39
CA LEU A 34 -16.84 1.72 -1.02
C LEU A 34 -17.65 2.80 -0.29
N ASN A 35 -17.23 4.07 -0.39
CA ASN A 35 -17.91 5.21 0.24
C ASN A 35 -17.95 5.16 1.78
N ILE A 36 -16.98 4.49 2.41
CA ILE A 36 -16.76 4.60 3.85
C ILE A 36 -15.89 5.82 4.14
N ASP A 37 -16.19 6.50 5.24
CA ASP A 37 -15.47 7.70 5.65
C ASP A 37 -13.96 7.45 5.84
N HIS A 38 -13.17 8.41 5.37
CA HIS A 38 -11.71 8.35 5.47
C HIS A 38 -11.24 8.40 6.94
N THR A 39 -10.31 7.53 7.32
CA THR A 39 -9.64 7.55 8.63
C THR A 39 -8.12 7.46 8.44
N TYR A 40 -7.34 7.65 9.50
CA TYR A 40 -5.88 7.49 9.45
C TYR A 40 -5.42 6.10 8.98
N TRP A 41 -6.31 5.11 9.06
CA TRP A 41 -6.05 3.77 8.58
C TRP A 41 -6.00 3.71 7.06
N HIS A 42 -6.94 4.38 6.40
CA HIS A 42 -6.98 4.48 4.94
C HIS A 42 -5.73 5.18 4.39
N ASP A 43 -5.16 6.12 5.15
CA ASP A 43 -3.86 6.71 4.85
C ASP A 43 -2.72 5.67 4.86
N LEU A 44 -2.68 4.76 5.84
CA LEU A 44 -1.68 3.70 5.93
C LEU A 44 -1.86 2.62 4.85
N GLU A 45 -3.10 2.24 4.56
CA GLU A 45 -3.44 1.33 3.46
C GLU A 45 -2.99 1.92 2.12
N SER A 46 -3.27 3.21 1.89
CA SER A 46 -2.85 3.91 0.68
C SER A 46 -1.32 3.99 0.57
N PHE A 47 -0.62 4.28 1.67
CA PHE A 47 0.85 4.26 1.71
C PHE A 47 1.42 2.87 1.38
N PHE A 48 0.76 1.81 1.86
CA PHE A 48 1.14 0.44 1.53
C PHE A 48 0.97 0.12 0.05
N TYR A 49 -0.10 0.60 -0.59
CA TYR A 49 -0.27 0.49 -2.04
C TYR A 49 0.80 1.24 -2.82
N VAL A 50 1.22 2.43 -2.35
CA VAL A 50 2.35 3.15 -2.95
C VAL A 50 3.64 2.34 -2.84
N LEU A 51 3.93 1.71 -1.69
CA LEU A 51 5.11 0.86 -1.53
C LEU A 51 5.10 -0.30 -2.55
N ILE A 52 3.99 -1.04 -2.65
CA ILE A 52 3.84 -2.16 -3.60
C ILE A 52 4.04 -1.67 -5.03
N TRP A 53 3.37 -0.57 -5.39
CA TRP A 53 3.46 0.02 -6.72
C TRP A 53 4.89 0.45 -7.06
N GLN A 54 5.62 1.03 -6.11
CA GLN A 54 7.02 1.40 -6.32
C GLN A 54 7.91 0.17 -6.54
N CYS A 55 7.71 -0.91 -5.78
CA CYS A 55 8.44 -2.16 -5.98
C CYS A 55 8.17 -2.80 -7.35
N ILE A 56 6.90 -2.85 -7.78
CA ILE A 56 6.49 -3.52 -9.03
C ILE A 56 6.67 -2.64 -10.27
N ARG A 57 6.49 -1.32 -10.19
CA ARG A 57 6.53 -0.44 -11.38
C ARG A 57 7.90 0.21 -11.56
N ARG A 58 8.42 0.85 -10.51
CA ARG A 58 9.74 1.50 -10.55
C ARG A 58 10.89 0.53 -10.35
N GLY A 59 10.64 -0.63 -9.74
CA GLY A 59 11.70 -1.56 -9.43
C GLY A 59 12.37 -2.17 -10.67
N TRP A 60 11.60 -2.42 -11.73
CA TRP A 60 12.14 -2.91 -13.00
C TRP A 60 12.91 -1.85 -13.77
N GLU A 61 12.58 -0.56 -13.64
CA GLU A 61 13.35 0.52 -14.30
C GLU A 61 14.80 0.60 -13.81
N LYS A 62 15.07 0.13 -12.59
CA LYS A 62 16.43 0.08 -12.00
C LYS A 62 17.20 -1.17 -12.40
N LEU A 63 16.51 -2.25 -12.75
CA LEU A 63 17.13 -3.43 -13.32
C LEU A 63 17.43 -3.08 -14.78
N ASP A 64 18.64 -3.36 -15.25
CA ASP A 64 19.06 -2.97 -16.61
C ASP A 64 17.95 -3.31 -17.63
N LYS A 65 17.74 -2.42 -18.61
CA LYS A 65 16.57 -2.37 -19.53
C LYS A 65 16.25 -3.70 -20.25
N LEU A 66 17.17 -4.66 -20.15
CA LEU A 66 17.09 -6.02 -20.67
C LEU A 66 16.03 -6.89 -19.98
N GLN A 67 15.70 -6.64 -18.71
CA GLN A 67 14.58 -7.32 -18.07
C GLN A 67 13.31 -6.48 -18.26
N ARG A 68 12.54 -6.83 -19.30
CA ARG A 68 11.24 -6.19 -19.54
C ARG A 68 10.33 -6.43 -18.34
N GLN A 69 9.73 -5.35 -17.85
CA GLN A 69 8.58 -5.42 -16.97
C GLN A 69 7.52 -6.35 -17.60
N PRO A 70 6.81 -7.19 -16.81
CA PRO A 70 5.68 -7.96 -17.32
C PRO A 70 4.69 -7.05 -18.08
N GLU A 71 4.26 -7.48 -19.26
CA GLU A 71 3.32 -6.69 -20.10
C GLU A 71 1.98 -6.46 -19.39
N GLU A 72 1.58 -7.43 -18.57
CA GLU A 72 0.40 -7.36 -17.72
C GLU A 72 0.81 -7.51 -16.26
N SER A 73 0.37 -6.57 -15.43
CA SER A 73 0.53 -6.59 -13.98
C SER A 73 -0.85 -6.62 -13.35
N ALA A 74 -1.00 -7.38 -12.26
CA ALA A 74 -2.20 -7.40 -11.45
C ALA A 74 -2.60 -5.99 -10.97
N LEU A 75 -1.62 -5.09 -10.81
CA LEU A 75 -1.86 -3.69 -10.44
C LEU A 75 -2.70 -2.91 -11.47
N ARG A 76 -2.85 -3.41 -12.71
CA ARG A 76 -3.74 -2.80 -13.71
C ARG A 76 -5.18 -2.72 -13.21
N ASP A 77 -5.63 -3.72 -12.48
CA ASP A 77 -6.99 -3.77 -11.94
C ASP A 77 -7.20 -2.85 -10.73
N TRP A 78 -6.13 -2.22 -10.22
CA TRP A 78 -6.23 -1.26 -9.13
C TRP A 78 -6.68 0.13 -9.58
N TYR A 79 -6.75 0.39 -10.89
CA TYR A 79 -7.24 1.66 -11.46
C TYR A 79 -8.17 1.49 -12.67
N THR A 80 -8.46 0.26 -13.07
CA THR A 80 -9.28 0.00 -14.26
C THR A 80 -10.71 -0.39 -13.89
N GLY A 81 -11.67 0.43 -14.31
CA GLY A 81 -13.10 0.16 -14.17
C GLY A 81 -13.76 0.95 -13.04
N THR A 82 -14.83 0.41 -12.46
CA THR A 82 -15.60 1.08 -11.40
C THR A 82 -14.93 0.93 -10.04
N TYR A 83 -15.22 1.82 -9.10
CA TYR A 83 -14.71 1.71 -7.72
C TYR A 83 -15.06 0.37 -7.06
N GLN A 84 -16.25 -0.17 -7.33
CA GLN A 84 -16.63 -1.50 -6.85
C GLN A 84 -15.77 -2.62 -7.45
N LYS A 85 -15.41 -2.53 -8.73
CA LYS A 85 -14.52 -3.50 -9.38
C LYS A 85 -13.13 -3.43 -8.77
N ILE A 86 -12.58 -2.22 -8.65
CA ILE A 86 -11.26 -1.97 -8.06
C ILE A 86 -11.20 -2.49 -6.61
N ALA A 87 -12.22 -2.21 -5.80
CA ALA A 87 -12.29 -2.69 -4.42
C ALA A 87 -12.34 -4.23 -4.34
N ARG A 88 -13.03 -4.90 -5.28
CA ARG A 88 -13.05 -6.37 -5.35
C ARG A 88 -11.69 -6.94 -5.74
N SER A 89 -11.03 -6.38 -6.76
CA SER A 89 -9.68 -6.79 -7.16
C SER A 89 -8.70 -6.65 -6.00
N LYS A 90 -8.63 -5.45 -5.38
CA LYS A 90 -7.78 -5.22 -4.21
C LYS A 90 -8.06 -6.17 -3.05
N ARG A 91 -9.33 -6.51 -2.78
CA ARG A 91 -9.68 -7.51 -1.75
C ARG A 91 -9.16 -8.90 -2.08
N GLY A 92 -9.24 -9.31 -3.35
CA GLY A 92 -8.66 -10.57 -3.83
C GLY A 92 -7.14 -10.58 -3.68
N ASP A 93 -6.49 -9.52 -4.13
CA ASP A 93 -5.04 -9.37 -4.09
C ASP A 93 -4.48 -9.22 -2.67
N MET A 94 -5.27 -8.71 -1.71
CA MET A 94 -4.89 -8.64 -0.29
C MET A 94 -5.28 -9.90 0.50
N SER A 95 -5.83 -10.93 -0.17
CA SER A 95 -6.02 -12.25 0.45
C SER A 95 -4.66 -12.94 0.68
N VAL A 96 -4.62 -13.99 1.49
CA VAL A 96 -3.36 -14.70 1.78
C VAL A 96 -2.71 -15.23 0.51
N ASP A 97 -3.50 -15.86 -0.37
CA ASP A 97 -2.99 -16.44 -1.62
C ASP A 97 -2.74 -15.35 -2.66
N GLY A 98 -3.71 -14.44 -2.87
CA GLY A 98 -3.57 -13.36 -3.85
C GLY A 98 -2.41 -12.42 -3.55
N PHE A 99 -2.03 -12.26 -2.28
CA PHE A 99 -0.91 -11.39 -1.92
C PHE A 99 0.44 -12.01 -2.31
N GLU A 100 0.58 -13.33 -2.27
CA GLU A 100 1.80 -13.98 -2.75
C GLU A 100 1.94 -13.84 -4.28
N ASP A 101 0.82 -13.83 -5.02
CA ASP A 101 0.82 -13.53 -6.46
C ASP A 101 1.32 -12.09 -6.72
N ILE A 102 0.86 -11.11 -5.94
CA ILE A 102 1.38 -9.72 -6.02
C ILE A 102 2.88 -9.66 -5.73
N LEU A 103 3.33 -10.36 -4.69
CA LEU A 103 4.75 -10.41 -4.33
C LEU A 103 5.61 -11.11 -5.40
N SER A 104 5.02 -11.99 -6.21
CA SER A 104 5.73 -12.66 -7.32
C SER A 104 6.16 -11.69 -8.42
N GLU A 105 5.45 -10.56 -8.58
CA GLU A 105 5.78 -9.51 -9.57
C GLU A 105 6.95 -8.60 -9.15
N PHE A 106 7.44 -8.73 -7.91
CA PHE A 106 8.55 -7.91 -7.42
C PHE A 106 9.85 -8.32 -8.13
N PRO A 107 10.64 -7.36 -8.65
CA PRO A 107 11.92 -7.67 -9.23
C PRO A 107 12.89 -8.23 -8.16
N PRO A 108 13.89 -9.05 -8.55
CA PRO A 108 14.79 -9.72 -7.60
C PRO A 108 15.49 -8.77 -6.61
N ILE A 109 15.77 -7.53 -7.03
CA ILE A 109 16.40 -6.50 -6.18
C ILE A 109 15.53 -6.09 -4.97
N PHE A 110 14.22 -6.35 -5.00
CA PHE A 110 13.29 -6.07 -3.90
C PHE A 110 12.92 -7.32 -3.08
N GLU A 111 13.63 -8.44 -3.25
CA GLU A 111 13.36 -9.62 -2.42
C GLU A 111 13.50 -9.33 -0.92
N CYS A 112 14.49 -8.50 -0.55
CA CYS A 112 14.68 -8.08 0.83
C CYS A 112 13.48 -7.31 1.43
N VAL A 113 12.59 -6.77 0.60
CA VAL A 113 11.40 -6.02 1.03
C VAL A 113 10.17 -6.92 1.20
N LYS A 114 10.10 -8.10 0.55
CA LYS A 114 8.93 -8.98 0.66
C LYS A 114 8.56 -9.35 2.10
N PRO A 115 9.51 -9.65 3.02
CA PRO A 115 9.17 -9.91 4.43
C PRO A 115 8.42 -8.75 5.09
N LEU A 116 8.82 -7.50 4.80
CA LEU A 116 8.12 -6.31 5.29
C LEU A 116 6.70 -6.23 4.74
N CYS A 117 6.54 -6.49 3.44
CA CYS A 117 5.23 -6.46 2.79
C CYS A 117 4.26 -7.53 3.32
N ARG A 118 4.75 -8.68 3.77
CA ARG A 118 3.92 -9.72 4.41
C ARG A 118 3.45 -9.37 5.82
N PHE A 119 4.07 -8.39 6.48
CA PHE A 119 3.73 -8.06 7.87
C PHE A 119 2.29 -7.52 8.01
N PRO A 120 1.85 -6.54 7.19
CA PRO A 120 0.46 -6.09 7.21
C PRO A 120 -0.56 -7.19 6.85
N SER A 121 -0.25 -8.06 5.89
CA SER A 121 -1.21 -9.06 5.38
C SER A 121 -1.48 -10.19 6.39
N LYS A 122 -0.45 -10.64 7.12
CA LYS A 122 -0.58 -11.71 8.13
C LYS A 122 -1.61 -11.39 9.22
N ASP A 123 -1.71 -10.13 9.62
CA ASP A 123 -2.56 -9.73 10.73
C ASP A 123 -4.04 -9.57 10.34
N ARG A 124 -4.41 -9.73 9.05
CA ARG A 124 -5.75 -9.40 8.46
C ARG A 124 -6.30 -8.03 8.83
N ARG A 125 -5.51 -7.21 9.54
CA ARG A 125 -5.90 -5.89 10.02
C ARG A 125 -6.21 -4.99 8.84
N ILE A 126 -5.57 -5.22 7.66
CA ILE A 126 -5.78 -4.48 6.39
C ILE A 126 -7.28 -4.30 6.05
N ILE A 127 -8.16 -5.23 6.41
CA ILE A 127 -9.47 -5.33 5.75
C ILE A 127 -10.65 -4.84 6.60
N VAL A 128 -10.55 -4.78 7.94
CA VAL A 128 -11.76 -4.54 8.77
C VAL A 128 -11.49 -3.64 9.98
N GLY A 129 -12.04 -2.43 9.92
CA GLY A 129 -12.22 -1.54 11.06
C GLY A 129 -10.97 -0.75 11.44
N THR A 130 -11.16 0.55 11.67
CA THR A 130 -10.10 1.42 12.17
C THR A 130 -10.00 1.29 13.70
N PRO A 131 -8.85 0.88 14.28
CA PRO A 131 -8.67 0.92 15.72
C PRO A 131 -8.87 2.34 16.28
N HIS A 132 -9.50 2.48 17.46
CA HIS A 132 -9.69 3.80 18.08
C HIS A 132 -8.36 4.49 18.43
N ASP A 133 -7.34 3.73 18.85
CA ASP A 133 -6.01 4.26 19.16
C ASP A 133 -5.05 4.01 17.98
N PRO A 134 -4.63 5.06 17.26
CA PRO A 134 -3.69 4.93 16.15
C PRO A 134 -2.35 4.33 16.56
N LYS A 135 -1.90 4.52 17.82
CA LYS A 135 -0.59 4.03 18.27
C LYS A 135 -0.51 2.50 18.27
N ARG A 136 -1.64 1.80 18.43
CA ARG A 136 -1.73 0.34 18.36
C ARG A 136 -1.37 -0.22 16.99
N LEU A 137 -1.42 0.63 15.98
CA LEU A 137 -1.13 0.28 14.61
C LEU A 137 0.17 0.92 14.10
N TYR A 138 0.39 2.21 14.35
CA TYR A 138 1.62 2.87 13.94
C TYR A 138 2.86 2.23 14.58
N SER A 139 2.84 1.93 15.88
CA SER A 139 4.01 1.37 16.58
C SER A 139 4.53 0.06 15.96
N PRO A 140 3.69 -0.97 15.74
CA PRO A 140 4.16 -2.21 15.10
C PRO A 140 4.59 -2.01 13.64
N ILE A 141 3.92 -1.15 12.87
CA ILE A 141 4.31 -0.85 11.49
C ILE A 141 5.68 -0.16 11.47
N ILE A 142 5.85 0.92 12.22
CA ILE A 142 7.13 1.66 12.31
C ILE A 142 8.25 0.72 12.74
N LYS A 143 8.01 -0.16 13.73
CA LYS A 143 8.98 -1.16 14.14
C LYS A 143 9.36 -2.09 13.00
N ALA A 144 8.38 -2.65 12.28
CA ALA A 144 8.63 -3.55 11.15
C ALA A 144 9.48 -2.86 10.06
N TYR A 145 9.20 -1.60 9.75
CA TYR A 145 10.00 -0.81 8.80
C TYR A 145 11.42 -0.59 9.30
N ASN A 146 11.60 -0.21 10.57
CA ASN A 146 12.93 -0.02 11.15
C ASN A 146 13.75 -1.32 11.17
N ASP A 147 13.12 -2.44 11.48
CA ASP A 147 13.75 -3.77 11.46
C ASP A 147 14.19 -4.10 10.03
N ALA A 148 13.31 -3.93 9.04
CA ALA A 148 13.61 -4.17 7.63
C ALA A 148 14.75 -3.27 7.11
N ILE A 149 14.72 -1.98 7.44
CA ILE A 149 15.78 -1.02 7.09
C ILE A 149 17.12 -1.44 7.70
N SER A 150 17.10 -1.88 8.97
CA SER A 150 18.31 -2.34 9.65
C SER A 150 18.87 -3.59 8.98
N SER A 151 18.02 -4.57 8.65
CA SER A 151 18.44 -5.78 7.92
C SER A 151 19.03 -5.46 6.55
N ILE A 152 18.42 -4.55 5.78
CA ILE A 152 18.92 -4.14 4.46
C ILE A 152 20.27 -3.42 4.58
N ARG A 153 20.47 -2.60 5.61
CA ARG A 153 21.75 -1.92 5.86
C ARG A 153 22.86 -2.88 6.21
N HIS A 154 22.57 -3.99 6.89
CA HIS A 154 23.55 -5.03 7.22
C HIS A 154 23.86 -5.98 6.05
N GLN A 155 23.11 -5.93 4.95
CA GLN A 155 23.38 -6.71 3.73
C GLN A 155 24.35 -6.01 2.75
N LYS A 156 24.67 -4.73 2.98
CA LYS A 156 25.66 -3.96 2.20
C LYS A 156 27.01 -3.99 2.89
#